data_AF-A0A6N7HFI1-F1
#
_entry.id   AF-A0A6N7HFI1-F1
#
_cell.length_a   1.000
_cell.length_b   1.000
_cell.length_c   1.000
_cell.angle_alpha   90.00
_cell.angle_beta   90.00
_cell.angle_gamma   90.00
#
_symmetry.space_group_name_H-M   'P 1'
#
loop_
_entity.id
_entity.type
_entity.pdbx_description
1 polymer ?
#
loop_
_entity_poly.entity_id
_entity_poly.type
_entity_poly.pdbx_seq_one_letter_code
_entity_poly.pdbx_strand_id
1 'polypeptide(L)' 'MDQVVLDAVAAIEHRDWAELRRVLHPYVRWSTPEAKFRGRTKVLAHLAAYPPVPPPTTYELCDGQIYRWTVAPE' A
#
# COMPACT_ATOMS: atom_id res chain seq x y z
N MET A 1 3.62 -12.25 7.89
CA MET A 1 3.09 -10.99 7.36
C MET A 1 2.99 -10.05 8.53
N ASP A 2 3.66 -8.91 8.48
CA ASP A 2 3.71 -7.95 9.59
C ASP A 2 2.33 -7.34 9.85
N GLN A 3 2.07 -6.98 11.12
CA GLN A 3 0.82 -6.35 11.53
C GLN A 3 0.50 -5.10 10.71
N VAL A 4 1.51 -4.31 10.35
CA VAL A 4 1.35 -3.10 9.52
C VAL A 4 0.81 -3.40 8.11
N VAL A 5 1.16 -4.57 7.55
CA VAL A 5 0.68 -4.96 6.22
C VAL A 5 -0.76 -5.44 6.32
N LEU A 6 -1.12 -6.18 7.37
CA LEU A 6 -2.50 -6.57 7.64
C LEU A 6 -3.39 -5.35 7.86
N ASP A 7 -2.90 -4.37 8.61
CA ASP A 7 -3.57 -3.10 8.85
C ASP A 7 -3.77 -2.31 7.55
N ALA A 8 -2.75 -2.25 6.69
CA ALA A 8 -2.87 -1.63 5.37
C ALA A 8 -3.91 -2.32 4.47
N VAL A 9 -3.95 -3.66 4.44
CA VAL A 9 -4.96 -4.42 3.67
C VAL A 9 -6.35 -4.12 4.20
N ALA A 10 -6.55 -4.22 5.52
CA ALA A 10 -7.83 -3.93 6.16
C ALA A 10 -8.27 -2.47 5.90
N ALA A 11 -7.35 -1.50 6.01
CA ALA A 11 -7.62 -0.10 5.72
C ALA A 11 -8.05 0.11 4.26
N ILE A 12 -7.47 -0.61 3.30
CA ILE A 12 -7.90 -0.57 1.90
C ILE A 12 -9.31 -1.16 1.73
N GLU A 13 -9.58 -2.31 2.34
CA GLU A 13 -10.89 -2.98 2.29
C GLU A 13 -12.00 -2.12 2.90
N HIS A 14 -11.71 -1.48 4.04
CA HIS A 14 -12.62 -0.56 4.74
C HIS A 14 -12.64 0.85 4.15
N ARG A 15 -11.82 1.15 3.14
CA ARG A 15 -11.60 2.50 2.57
C ARG A 15 -11.18 3.54 3.61
N ASP A 16 -10.48 3.09 4.64
CA ASP A 16 -9.91 3.95 5.69
C ASP A 16 -8.59 4.56 5.22
N TRP A 17 -8.70 5.61 4.42
CA TRP A 17 -7.53 6.32 3.87
C TRP A 17 -6.72 7.05 4.94
N ALA A 18 -7.32 7.35 6.09
CA ALA A 18 -6.63 7.99 7.20
C ALA A 18 -5.66 7.01 7.85
N GLU A 19 -6.11 5.78 8.11
CA GLU A 19 -5.24 4.74 8.65
C GLU A 19 -4.19 4.30 7.63
N LEU A 20 -4.60 4.10 6.37
CA LEU A 20 -3.67 3.77 5.30
C LEU A 20 -2.55 4.82 5.16
N ARG A 21 -2.86 6.09 5.39
CA ARG A 21 -1.88 7.18 5.38
C ARG A 21 -0.86 7.07 6.53
N ARG A 22 -1.25 6.53 7.69
CA ARG A 22 -0.34 6.34 8.84
C ARG A 22 0.64 5.20 8.61
N VAL A 23 0.16 4.10 8.04
CA VAL A 23 0.99 2.91 7.81
C VAL A 23 1.85 3.01 6.55
N LEU A 24 1.50 3.86 5.57
CA LEU A 24 2.31 4.09 4.38
C LEU A 24 3.40 5.15 4.62
N HIS A 25 4.63 4.80 4.25
CA HIS A 25 5.73 5.74 4.27
C HIS A 25 5.50 6.89 3.27
N PRO A 26 5.90 8.14 3.56
CA PRO A 26 5.75 9.28 2.65
C PRO A 26 6.31 9.03 1.24
N TYR A 27 7.43 8.30 1.17
CA TYR A 27 8.13 7.94 -0.06
C TYR A 27 7.87 6.50 -0.53
N VAL A 28 6.73 5.92 -0.15
CA VAL A 28 6.39 4.53 -0.51
C VAL A 28 6.51 4.28 -2.02
N ARG A 29 7.10 3.14 -2.36
CA ARG A 29 7.16 2.62 -3.73
C ARG A 29 6.11 1.53 -3.88
N TRP A 30 5.07 1.83 -4.63
CA TRP A 30 3.98 0.90 -4.89
C TRP A 30 4.09 0.37 -6.31
N SER A 31 4.09 -0.95 -6.48
CA SER A 31 4.18 -1.61 -7.77
C SER A 31 3.12 -2.70 -7.83
N THR A 32 2.17 -2.55 -8.75
CA THR A 32 1.24 -3.58 -9.17
C THR A 32 1.57 -3.99 -10.61
N PRO A 33 1.00 -5.09 -11.11
CA PRO A 33 1.11 -5.46 -12.52
C PRO A 33 0.62 -4.36 -13.45
N GLU A 34 -0.41 -3.63 -13.04
CA GLU A 34 -1.06 -2.59 -13.84
C GLU A 34 -0.36 -1.23 -13.75
N ALA A 35 0.24 -0.90 -12.60
CA ALA A 35 0.78 0.44 -12.39
C ALA A 35 1.90 0.51 -11.35
N LYS A 36 2.75 1.53 -11.49
CA LYS A 36 3.83 1.83 -10.54
C LYS A 36 3.68 3.26 -10.04
N PHE A 37 3.59 3.41 -8.73
CA PHE A 37 3.48 4.72 -8.07
C PHE A 37 4.63 4.95 -7.11
N ARG A 38 5.03 6.21 -7.00
CA ARG A 38 6.00 6.68 -6.02
C ARG A 38 5.37 7.78 -5.19
N GLY A 39 5.47 7.63 -3.88
CA GLY A 39 4.95 8.58 -2.90
C GLY A 39 3.52 8.28 -2.49
N ARG A 40 3.26 8.50 -1.20
CA ARG A 40 2.00 8.18 -0.53
C ARG A 40 0.78 8.81 -1.20
N THR A 41 0.87 10.08 -1.59
CA THR A 41 -0.27 10.82 -2.18
C THR A 41 -0.78 10.16 -3.46
N LYS A 42 0.12 9.70 -4.35
CA LYS A 42 -0.28 9.05 -5.60
C LYS A 42 -0.90 7.68 -5.35
N VAL A 43 -0.35 6.94 -4.39
CA VAL A 43 -0.88 5.64 -3.96
C VAL A 43 -2.29 5.80 -3.41
N LEU A 44 -2.49 6.72 -2.46
CA LEU A 44 -3.81 6.97 -1.88
C LEU A 44 -4.83 7.42 -2.94
N ALA A 45 -4.45 8.31 -3.86
CA ALA A 45 -5.34 8.74 -4.93
C ALA A 45 -5.72 7.60 -5.88
N HIS A 46 -4.77 6.72 -6.21
CA HIS A 46 -5.04 5.55 -7.04
C HIS A 46 -5.95 4.54 -6.32
N LEU A 47 -5.67 4.24 -5.05
CA LEU A 47 -6.47 3.29 -4.26
C LEU A 47 -7.88 3.82 -3.97
N ALA A 48 -8.06 5.13 -3.85
CA ALA A 48 -9.37 5.73 -3.72
C ALA A 48 -10.22 5.57 -4.99
N ALA A 49 -9.59 5.52 -6.16
CA ALA A 49 -10.26 5.32 -7.44
C ALA A 49 -10.43 3.84 -7.81
N TYR A 50 -9.46 2.98 -7.45
CA TYR A 50 -9.40 1.58 -7.85
C TYR A 50 -9.11 0.61 -6.67
N PRO A 51 -10.02 0.50 -5.69
CA PRO A 51 -9.98 -0.59 -4.71
C PRO A 51 -10.69 -1.85 -5.25
N PRO A 52 -10.35 -3.06 -4.79
CA PRO A 52 -9.26 -3.45 -3.89
C PRO A 52 -7.96 -3.79 -4.63
N VAL A 53 -6.85 -3.85 -3.89
CA VAL A 53 -5.55 -4.37 -4.38
C VAL A 53 -5.21 -5.65 -3.62
N PRO A 54 -4.68 -6.68 -4.31
CA PRO A 54 -4.26 -7.90 -3.65
C PRO A 54 -3.12 -7.63 -2.65
N PRO A 55 -2.96 -8.50 -1.62
CA PRO A 55 -1.85 -8.40 -0.69
C PRO A 55 -0.50 -8.44 -1.45
N PRO A 56 0.54 -7.79 -0.92
CA PRO A 56 1.82 -7.70 -1.59
C PRO A 56 2.52 -9.06 -1.60
N THR A 57 3.07 -9.45 -2.75
CA THR A 57 4.01 -10.58 -2.85
C THR A 57 5.34 -10.25 -2.17
N THR A 58 5.73 -8.97 -2.14
CA THR A 58 6.92 -8.48 -1.45
C THR A 58 6.66 -7.10 -0.88
N TYR A 59 7.10 -6.88 0.37
CA TYR A 59 7.03 -5.58 1.03
C TYR A 59 8.34 -5.27 1.77
N GLU A 60 8.63 -3.98 1.93
CA GLU A 60 9.74 -3.50 2.77
C GLU A 60 9.19 -2.47 3.74
N LEU A 61 9.60 -2.57 5.00
CA LEU A 61 9.24 -1.62 6.05
C LEU A 61 10.42 -0.68 6.34
N CYS A 62 10.09 0.58 6.62
CA CYS A 62 11.04 1.59 7.10
C CYS A 62 10.35 2.37 8.21
N ASP A 63 10.96 2.38 9.41
CA ASP A 63 10.40 3.05 10.58
C ASP A 63 8.97 2.58 10.93
N GLY A 64 8.74 1.26 10.84
CA GLY A 64 7.42 0.66 11.09
C GLY A 64 6.36 0.98 10.03
N GLN A 65 6.70 1.70 8.96
CA GLN A 65 5.81 2.05 7.85
C GLN A 65 6.19 1.29 6.58
N ILE A 66 5.23 1.06 5.70
CA ILE A 66 5.45 0.41 4.42
C ILE A 66 6.20 1.36 3.48
N TYR A 67 7.46 1.04 3.22
CA TYR A 67 8.31 1.75 2.27
C TYR A 67 8.21 1.18 0.86
N ARG A 68 7.95 -0.13 0.72
CA ARG A 68 7.73 -0.76 -0.57
C ARG A 68 6.58 -1.75 -0.52
N TRP A 69 5.75 -1.73 -1.55
CA TRP A 69 4.68 -2.68 -1.79
C TRP A 69 4.79 -3.17 -3.24
N THR A 70 4.98 -4.47 -3.44
CA THR A 70 5.08 -5.08 -4.77
C THR A 70 4.13 -6.26 -4.86
N VAL A 71 3.23 -6.22 -5.84
CA VAL A 71 2.39 -7.33 -6.26
C VAL A 71 3.00 -7.88 -7.55
N ALA A 72 3.40 -9.15 -7.55
CA ALA A 72 3.84 -9.83 -8.75
C ALA A 72 2.61 -10.16 -9.63
N PRO A 73 2.74 -10.13 -10.97
CA PRO A 73 1.75 -10.78 -11.83
C PRO A 73 1.75 -12.29 -11.52
N GLU A 74 0.56 -12.87 -11.45
CA GLU A 74 0.36 -14.32 -11.31
C GLU A 74 0.96 -15.12 -12.47
#